data_AF-A0A941ERQ9-F1
#
_entry.id   AF-A0A941ERQ9-F1
#
_cell.length_a   1.000
_cell.length_b   1.000
_cell.length_c   1.000
_cell.angle_alpha   90.00
_cell.angle_beta   90.00
_cell.angle_gamma   90.00
#
_symmetry.space_group_name_H-M   'P 1'
#
loop_
_entity.id
_entity.type
_entity.pdbx_description
1 polymer ?
#
loop_
_entity_poly.entity_id
_entity_poly.type
_entity_poly.pdbx_seq_one_letter_code
_entity_poly.pdbx_strand_id
1 'polypeptide(L)' 'MKARADREALRFAAAELFESGVDVDEIARGLAVTRKSVNEWKRAWQVGGIEALRSRGPGGAT' A
#
# COMPACT_ATOMS: atom_id res chain seq x y z
N MET A 1 14.00 -14.53 -3.49
CA MET A 1 12.57 -14.54 -3.88
C MET A 1 11.71 -14.87 -2.67
N LYS A 2 11.22 -13.86 -1.94
CA LYS A 2 10.31 -14.05 -0.79
C LYS A 2 9.41 -12.83 -0.59
N ALA A 3 9.03 -12.19 -1.70
CA ALA A 3 8.66 -10.79 -1.68
C ALA A 3 7.18 -10.53 -2.00
N ARG A 4 6.40 -11.50 -2.48
CA ARG A 4 5.03 -11.22 -2.95
C ARG A 4 3.98 -11.32 -1.83
N ALA A 5 4.06 -12.35 -1.00
CA ALA A 5 3.12 -12.58 0.11
C ALA A 5 3.30 -11.57 1.26
N ASP A 6 4.54 -11.25 1.63
CA ASP A 6 4.84 -10.21 2.63
C ASP A 6 4.28 -8.83 2.25
N ARG A 7 4.31 -8.50 0.96
CA ARG A 7 3.82 -7.20 0.45
C ARG A 7 2.30 -7.06 0.47
N GLU A 8 1.57 -8.16 0.59
CA GLU A 8 0.11 -8.11 0.73
C GLU A 8 -0.29 -7.70 2.14
N ALA A 9 0.34 -8.29 3.17
CA ALA A 9 0.14 -7.90 4.57
C ALA A 9 0.51 -6.42 4.81
N LEU A 10 1.61 -5.95 4.22
CA LEU A 10 2.02 -4.54 4.31
C LEU A 10 1.03 -3.58 3.63
N ARG A 11 0.30 -4.02 2.59
CA ARG A 11 -0.71 -3.18 1.94
C ARG A 11 -1.96 -3.01 2.78
N PHE A 12 -2.40 -4.04 3.49
CA PHE A 12 -3.52 -3.94 4.42
C PHE A 12 -3.18 -3.02 5.59
N ALA A 13 -1.99 -3.19 6.19
CA ALA A 13 -1.52 -2.29 7.24
C ALA A 13 -1.42 -0.83 6.75
N ALA A 14 -0.95 -0.62 5.50
CA ALA A 14 -0.95 0.72 4.92
C ALA A 14 -2.37 1.29 4.71
N ALA A 15 -3.35 0.44 4.36
CA ALA A 15 -4.74 0.85 4.17
C ALA A 15 -5.36 1.39 5.46
N GLU A 16 -5.17 0.67 6.58
CA GLU A 16 -5.66 1.09 7.90
C GLU A 16 -5.00 2.39 8.37
N LEU A 17 -3.71 2.55 8.08
CA LEU A 17 -2.98 3.78 8.38
C LEU A 17 -3.46 4.96 7.51
N PHE A 18 -3.79 4.73 6.24
CA PHE A 18 -4.38 5.77 5.38
C PHE A 18 -5.77 6.20 5.88
N GLU A 19 -6.62 5.27 6.33
CA GLU A 19 -7.92 5.60 6.94
C GLU A 19 -7.76 6.39 8.24
N SER A 20 -6.72 6.09 9.01
CA SER A 20 -6.36 6.83 10.22
C SER A 20 -5.76 8.22 9.94
N GLY A 21 -5.59 8.61 8.66
CA GLY A 21 -5.04 9.89 8.26
C GLY A 21 -3.53 10.02 8.41
N VAL A 22 -2.82 8.89 8.58
CA VAL A 22 -1.37 8.88 8.77
C VAL A 22 -0.65 9.28 7.48
N ASP A 23 0.45 10.03 7.63
CA ASP A 23 1.22 10.50 6.48
C ASP A 23 2.01 9.38 5.80
N VAL A 24 2.19 9.54 4.49
CA VAL A 24 2.90 8.63 3.59
C VAL A 24 4.33 8.33 4.05
N ASP A 25 4.99 9.31 4.68
CA ASP A 25 6.34 9.16 5.23
C ASP A 25 6.39 8.29 6.49
N GLU A 26 5.39 8.42 7.35
CA GLU A 26 5.30 7.65 8.59
C GLU A 26 4.95 6.20 8.29
N ILE A 27 4.04 5.98 7.34
CA ILE A 27 3.70 4.65 6.83
C ILE A 27 4.91 3.98 6.18
N ALA A 28 5.69 4.71 5.37
CA ALA A 28 6.90 4.18 4.73
C ALA A 28 7.94 3.73 5.76
N ARG A 29 8.16 4.53 6.81
CA ARG A 29 9.06 4.21 7.91
C ARG A 29 8.56 3.02 8.73
N GLY A 30 7.27 3.00 9.09
CA GLY A 30 6.67 1.94 9.90
C GLY A 30 6.65 0.58 9.20
N LEU A 31 6.49 0.57 7.87
CA LEU A 31 6.44 -0.66 7.06
C LEU A 31 7.79 -1.02 6.42
N ALA A 32 8.85 -0.25 6.70
CA ALA A 32 10.18 -0.40 6.10
C ALA A 32 10.16 -0.49 4.55
N VAL A 33 9.27 0.27 3.91
CA VAL A 33 9.14 0.36 2.45
C VAL A 33 9.52 1.74 1.94
N THR A 34 9.77 1.85 0.64
CA THR A 34 10.04 3.16 0.05
C THR A 34 8.79 4.04 0.00
N ARG A 35 8.98 5.35 0.18
CA ARG A 35 7.93 6.37 0.00
C ARG A 35 7.21 6.24 -1.36
N LYS A 36 7.94 5.83 -2.41
CA LYS A 36 7.37 5.62 -3.75
C LYS A 36 6.29 4.53 -3.73
N SER A 37 6.56 3.39 -3.10
CA SER A 37 5.59 2.29 -2.98
C SER A 37 4.34 2.71 -2.21
N VAL A 38 4.50 3.47 -1.13
CA VAL A 38 3.38 3.96 -0.33
C VAL A 38 2.57 5.00 -1.11
N ASN A 39 3.20 5.84 -1.93
CA ASN A 39 2.47 6.75 -2.83
C ASN A 39 1.67 6.01 -3.91
N GLU A 40 2.22 4.93 -4.48
CA GLU A 40 1.49 4.08 -5.42
C GLU A 40 0.27 3.44 -4.75
N TRP A 41 0.40 2.98 -3.50
CA TRP A 41 -0.70 2.43 -2.72
C TRP A 41 -1.73 3.50 -2.37
N LYS A 42 -1.31 4.69 -1.94
CA LYS A 42 -2.22 5.82 -1.66
C LYS A 42 -3.05 6.20 -2.87
N ARG A 43 -2.45 6.22 -4.06
CA ARG A 43 -3.17 6.48 -5.33
C ARG A 43 -4.21 5.39 -5.62
N ALA A 44 -3.84 4.11 -5.48
CA ALA A 44 -4.79 3.01 -5.66
C ALA A 44 -5.94 3.07 -4.64
N TRP A 45 -5.62 3.35 -3.37
CA TRP A 45 -6.58 3.51 -2.29
C TRP A 45 -7.53 4.69 -2.50
N GLN A 46 -7.06 5.82 -3.03
CA GLN A 46 -7.94 6.96 -3.35
C GLN A 46 -8.94 6.64 -4.46
N VAL A 47 -8.63 5.68 -5.34
CA VAL A 47 -9.49 5.32 -6.48
C VAL A 47 -10.53 4.26 -6.11
N GLY A 48 -10.21 3.31 -5.22
CA GLY A 48 -11.11 2.21 -4.89
C GLY A 48 -10.99 1.68 -3.46
N GLY A 49 -10.52 2.50 -2.53
CA GLY A 49 -10.42 2.20 -1.12
C GLY A 49 -9.51 1.01 -0.80
N ILE A 50 -9.78 0.36 0.33
CA ILE A 50 -9.04 -0.83 0.80
C ILE A 50 -9.15 -1.97 -0.22
N GLU A 51 -10.27 -2.08 -0.95
CA GLU A 51 -10.49 -3.12 -1.96
C GLU A 51 -9.54 -2.98 -3.16
N ALA A 52 -9.20 -1.75 -3.56
CA ALA A 52 -8.20 -1.49 -4.59
C ALA A 52 -6.76 -1.87 -4.16
N LEU A 53 -6.48 -1.93 -2.85
CA LEU A 53 -5.21 -2.44 -2.32
C LEU A 53 -5.18 -3.98 -2.23
N ARG A 54 -6.37 -4.60 -2.16
CA ARG A 54 -6.59 -6.05 -2.06
C ARG A 54 -6.16 -6.80 -3.32
N SER A 55 -6.23 -6.14 -4.48
CA SER A 55 -5.90 -6.75 -5.78
C SER A 55 -5.15 -5.78 -6.67
N ARG A 56 -3.83 -5.69 -6.45
CA ARG A 56 -2.76 -5.43 -7.44
C ARG A 56 -1.55 -4.85 -6.71
N GLY A 57 -0.50 -5.67 -6.60
CA GLY A 57 0.83 -5.09 -6.84
C GLY A 57 0.90 -4.51 -8.26
N PRO A 58 1.92 -3.70 -8.61
CA PRO A 58 2.04 -3.10 -9.94
C PRO A 58 1.92 -4.20 -11.00
N GLY A 59 0.74 -4.29 -11.62
CA GLY A 59 0.26 -5.59 -12.11
C GLY A 59 -1.20 -5.60 -12.51
N GLY A 60 -1.75 -4.44 -12.88
CA GLY A 60 -2.41 -4.51 -14.16
C GLY A 60 -2.86 -3.17 -14.72
N ALA A 61 -2.35 -2.87 -15.89
CA ALA A 61 -3.09 -3.19 -17.11
C ALA A 61 -2.76 -4.67 -17.41
N THR A 62 -3.73 -5.55 -17.53
CA THR A 62 -4.63 -5.65 -18.67
C THR A 62 -6.10 -5.59 -18.31
#